data_AF-A0A1X1UFT0-F1
#
_entry.id   AF-A0A1X1UFT0-F1
#
_cell.length_a   1.000
_cell.length_b   1.000
_cell.length_c   1.000
_cell.angle_alpha   90.00
_cell.angle_beta   90.00
_cell.angle_gamma   90.00
#
_symmetry.space_group_name_H-M   'P 1'
#
loop_
_entity.id
_entity.type
_entity.pdbx_description
1 polymer ?
#
loop_
_entity_poly.entity_id
_entity_poly.type
_entity_poly.pdbx_seq_one_letter_code
_entity_poly.pdbx_strand_id
1 'polypeptide(L)'
;MIREVLAVAAITGGAITGAPCAAAGYEGDVPNMNYQASLGAPCDNYERFIFGRGPSGQAEACHFPPANQFPPATTGYWVISYPLYGVQQAGAKCPGPQTAAQSDRGLPMLCLGAQGWQEGWFTGAGFFPPSG
;
A
#
# COMPACT_ATOMS: atom_id res chain seq x y z
N MET A 1 -11.77 14.30 69.62
CA MET A 1 -10.97 13.07 69.40
C MET A 1 -11.57 12.33 68.21
N ILE A 2 -10.72 12.04 67.21
CA ILE A 2 -10.81 10.97 66.17
C ILE A 2 -11.98 11.12 65.16
N ARG A 3 -11.77 11.82 64.03
CA ARG A 3 -11.26 11.35 62.71
C ARG A 3 -12.33 10.66 61.86
N GLU A 4 -12.90 11.40 60.92
CA GLU A 4 -13.60 10.86 59.75
C GLU A 4 -12.85 11.36 58.50
N VAL A 5 -12.14 10.45 57.84
CA VAL A 5 -11.32 10.74 56.66
C VAL A 5 -12.16 10.36 55.44
N LEU A 6 -12.82 11.35 54.82
CA LEU A 6 -13.51 11.16 53.55
C LEU A 6 -12.48 11.16 52.42
N ALA A 7 -12.29 9.99 51.82
CA ALA A 7 -11.36 9.72 50.74
C ALA A 7 -11.76 10.44 49.45
N VAL A 8 -10.84 11.22 48.90
CA VAL A 8 -10.95 11.79 47.54
C VAL A 8 -10.50 10.73 46.54
N ALA A 9 -11.43 10.16 45.80
CA ALA A 9 -11.14 9.28 44.66
C ALA A 9 -10.92 10.14 43.40
N ALA A 10 -9.67 10.47 43.09
CA ALA A 10 -9.30 11.04 41.80
C ALA A 10 -9.15 9.92 40.78
N ILE A 11 -10.17 9.71 39.93
CA ILE A 11 -10.05 8.84 38.75
C ILE A 11 -9.55 9.72 37.60
N THR A 12 -8.23 9.77 37.42
CA THR A 12 -7.66 10.28 36.17
C THR A 12 -7.92 9.23 35.08
N GLY A 13 -8.93 9.45 34.25
CA GLY A 13 -9.15 8.69 33.04
C GLY A 13 -7.99 8.91 32.07
N GLY A 14 -7.08 7.95 31.97
CA GLY A 14 -6.07 7.94 30.93
C GLY A 14 -6.74 7.69 29.59
N ALA A 15 -6.82 8.72 28.75
CA ALA A 15 -7.13 8.53 27.35
C ALA A 15 -5.95 7.78 26.70
N ILE A 16 -6.09 6.47 26.52
CA ILE A 16 -5.20 5.71 25.62
C ILE A 16 -5.66 6.08 24.21
N THR A 17 -5.24 7.24 23.72
CA THR A 17 -5.26 7.49 22.28
C THR A 17 -4.24 6.53 21.70
N GLY A 18 -4.71 5.40 21.16
CA GLY A 18 -3.89 4.53 20.34
C GLY A 18 -3.40 5.34 19.15
N ALA A 19 -2.20 5.91 19.27
CA ALA A 19 -1.49 6.41 18.11
C ALA A 19 -1.40 5.24 17.13
N PRO A 20 -1.76 5.42 15.83
CA PRO A 20 -1.55 4.37 14.86
C PRO A 20 -0.08 3.98 14.93
N CYS A 21 0.18 2.70 15.19
CA CYS A 21 1.52 2.15 15.13
C CYS A 21 2.06 2.47 13.73
N ALA A 22 2.89 3.50 13.63
CA ALA A 22 3.84 3.59 12.54
C ALA A 22 4.76 2.39 12.76
N ALA A 23 4.39 1.24 12.17
CA ALA A 23 5.37 0.22 11.88
C ALA A 23 6.57 0.96 11.24
N ALA A 24 7.79 0.64 11.67
CA ALA A 24 9.01 1.22 11.13
C ALA A 24 9.12 0.86 9.65
N GLY A 25 8.36 1.58 8.83
CA GLY A 25 8.24 1.41 7.40
C GLY A 25 9.19 2.35 6.68
N TYR A 26 9.54 1.97 5.47
CA TYR A 26 10.28 2.84 4.57
C TYR A 26 9.38 4.00 4.12
N GLU A 27 10.01 5.11 3.72
CA GLU A 27 9.26 6.20 3.11
C GLU A 27 8.48 5.68 1.89
N GLY A 28 7.20 6.08 1.81
CA GLY A 28 6.29 5.63 0.76
C GLY A 28 5.65 4.25 1.02
N ASP A 29 5.89 3.61 2.16
CA ASP A 29 5.17 2.38 2.52
C ASP A 29 3.65 2.62 2.58
N VAL A 30 2.93 1.58 2.21
CA VAL A 30 1.46 1.58 2.10
C VAL A 30 0.84 0.55 3.05
N PRO A 31 -0.43 0.71 3.45
CA PRO A 31 -1.11 -0.31 4.24
C PRO A 31 -1.11 -1.68 3.54
N ASN A 32 -0.95 -2.74 4.33
CA ASN A 32 -0.92 -4.14 3.89
C ASN A 32 0.25 -4.50 2.96
N MET A 33 1.35 -3.74 3.03
CA MET A 33 2.57 -4.06 2.27
C MET A 33 3.18 -5.40 2.72
N ASN A 34 3.56 -6.24 1.76
CA ASN A 34 4.21 -7.52 2.06
C ASN A 34 5.73 -7.35 2.26
N TYR A 35 6.21 -7.47 3.49
CA TYR A 35 7.65 -7.36 3.83
C TYR A 35 8.46 -8.64 3.58
N GLN A 36 7.84 -9.66 2.99
CA GLN A 36 8.47 -10.90 2.55
C GLN A 36 8.53 -10.99 1.01
N ALA A 37 8.27 -9.87 0.31
CA ALA A 37 8.46 -9.82 -1.12
C ALA A 37 9.92 -10.14 -1.48
N SER A 38 10.11 -10.75 -2.64
CA SER A 38 11.44 -11.10 -3.13
C SER A 38 11.38 -11.12 -4.64
N LEU A 39 12.18 -10.28 -5.28
CA LEU A 39 12.27 -10.18 -6.73
C LEU A 39 12.25 -11.55 -7.43
N GLY A 40 11.28 -11.74 -8.32
CA GLY A 40 11.09 -12.96 -9.11
C GLY A 40 10.41 -14.12 -8.37
N ALA A 41 10.18 -14.02 -7.06
CA ALA A 41 9.41 -15.01 -6.32
C ALA A 41 7.91 -14.92 -6.67
N PRO A 42 7.17 -16.04 -6.58
CA PRO A 42 5.74 -16.03 -6.86
C PRO A 42 4.95 -15.18 -5.86
N CYS A 43 3.86 -14.59 -6.34
CA CYS A 43 2.92 -13.82 -5.55
C CYS A 43 1.49 -13.99 -6.07
N ASP A 44 0.51 -13.79 -5.19
CA ASP A 44 -0.91 -14.06 -5.41
C ASP A 44 -1.79 -12.80 -5.37
N ASN A 45 -1.33 -11.73 -4.74
CA ASN A 45 -2.06 -10.48 -4.61
C ASN A 45 -1.64 -9.46 -5.68
N TYR A 46 -2.16 -9.61 -6.89
CA TYR A 46 -1.85 -8.73 -8.04
C TYR A 46 -3.01 -7.82 -8.47
N GLU A 47 -4.14 -7.81 -7.74
CA GLU A 47 -5.28 -6.91 -8.03
C GLU A 47 -5.43 -5.77 -7.00
N ARG A 48 -5.09 -6.06 -5.74
CA ARG A 48 -5.19 -5.12 -4.61
C ARG A 48 -4.09 -5.42 -3.59
N PHE A 49 -3.63 -4.39 -2.89
CA PHE A 49 -2.52 -4.45 -1.93
C PHE A 49 -1.27 -5.10 -2.55
N ILE A 50 -0.95 -4.68 -3.76
CA ILE A 50 0.03 -5.36 -4.61
C ILE A 50 1.48 -5.07 -4.23
N PHE A 51 1.71 -4.15 -3.29
CA PHE A 51 3.05 -3.67 -2.98
C PHE A 51 3.72 -4.48 -1.88
N GLY A 52 5.03 -4.62 -1.99
CA GLY A 52 5.87 -5.31 -1.02
C GLY A 52 7.23 -4.67 -0.87
N ARG A 53 7.99 -5.07 0.15
CA ARG A 53 9.40 -4.72 0.33
C ARG A 53 10.26 -5.95 0.13
N GLY A 54 11.23 -5.82 -0.77
CA GLY A 54 12.26 -6.83 -0.97
C GLY A 54 13.27 -6.87 0.19
N PRO A 55 14.17 -7.88 0.22
CA PRO A 55 15.13 -8.04 1.31
C PRO A 55 16.14 -6.89 1.47
N SER A 56 16.36 -6.09 0.43
CA SER A 56 17.21 -4.88 0.50
C SER A 56 16.42 -3.60 0.74
N GLY A 57 15.12 -3.69 1.03
CA GLY A 57 14.24 -2.54 1.30
C GLY A 57 13.72 -1.84 0.05
N GLN A 58 14.01 -2.34 -1.15
CA GLN A 58 13.42 -1.86 -2.40
C GLN A 58 11.92 -2.13 -2.42
N ALA A 59 11.14 -1.18 -2.96
CA ALA A 59 9.72 -1.39 -3.20
C ALA A 59 9.54 -2.35 -4.39
N GLU A 60 8.69 -3.34 -4.21
CA GLU A 60 8.31 -4.32 -5.22
C GLU A 60 6.79 -4.29 -5.42
N ALA A 61 6.34 -4.73 -6.57
CA ALA A 61 4.92 -4.87 -6.91
C ALA A 61 4.67 -6.28 -7.45
N CYS A 62 3.59 -6.90 -6.99
CA CYS A 62 3.13 -8.18 -7.51
C CYS A 62 2.45 -7.95 -8.86
N HIS A 63 3.05 -8.46 -9.92
CA HIS A 63 2.50 -8.36 -11.27
C HIS A 63 2.13 -9.75 -11.77
N PHE A 64 0.92 -9.87 -12.32
CA PHE A 64 0.57 -11.04 -13.10
C PHE A 64 1.13 -10.88 -14.53
N PRO A 65 1.89 -11.86 -15.05
CA PRO A 65 2.43 -11.77 -16.40
C PRO A 65 1.34 -11.64 -17.47
N PRO A 66 1.65 -11.04 -18.64
CA PRO A 66 0.70 -10.97 -19.74
C PRO A 66 0.14 -12.36 -20.11
N ALA A 67 -1.17 -12.43 -20.36
CA ALA A 67 -1.85 -13.69 -20.67
C ALA A 67 -1.32 -14.41 -21.93
N ASN A 68 -0.57 -13.71 -22.78
CA ASN A 68 0.03 -14.24 -24.00
C ASN A 68 1.46 -14.80 -23.81
N GLN A 69 1.96 -14.91 -22.58
CA GLN A 69 3.24 -15.57 -22.30
C GLN A 69 3.17 -17.09 -22.54
N PHE A 70 4.24 -17.67 -23.10
CA PHE A 70 4.43 -19.13 -23.19
C PHE A 70 5.70 -19.57 -22.43
N PRO A 71 5.61 -20.56 -21.51
CA PRO A 71 4.40 -21.23 -21.06
C PRO A 71 3.44 -20.27 -20.34
N PRO A 72 2.12 -20.55 -20.30
CA PRO A 72 1.16 -19.70 -19.59
C PRO A 72 1.55 -19.54 -18.12
N ALA A 73 1.60 -18.30 -17.65
CA ALA A 73 1.77 -18.03 -16.24
C ALA A 73 0.52 -18.44 -15.47
N THR A 74 0.72 -19.14 -14.36
CA THR A 74 -0.35 -19.54 -13.43
C THR A 74 -0.31 -18.76 -12.13
N THR A 75 0.68 -17.88 -11.95
CA THR A 75 0.90 -17.08 -10.75
C THR A 75 1.51 -15.72 -11.12
N GLY A 76 1.32 -14.74 -10.25
CA GLY A 76 2.07 -13.48 -10.31
C GLY A 76 3.50 -13.65 -9.82
N TYR A 77 4.33 -12.64 -10.08
CA TYR A 77 5.70 -12.55 -9.57
C TYR A 77 6.01 -11.14 -9.09
N TRP A 78 6.86 -11.05 -8.07
CA TRP A 78 7.36 -9.77 -7.59
C TRP A 78 8.32 -9.15 -8.60
N VAL A 79 8.06 -7.91 -8.97
CA VAL A 79 8.94 -7.08 -9.81
C VAL A 79 9.31 -5.81 -9.06
N ILE A 80 10.42 -5.18 -9.42
CA ILE A 80 10.80 -3.88 -8.87
C ILE A 80 9.70 -2.87 -9.22
N SER A 81 9.17 -2.20 -8.20
CA SER A 81 8.16 -1.16 -8.39
C SER A 81 8.81 0.13 -8.90
N TYR A 82 8.02 0.95 -9.60
CA TYR A 82 8.36 2.36 -9.74
C TYR A 82 8.43 3.03 -8.35
N PRO A 83 9.04 4.23 -8.24
CA PRO A 83 9.06 4.96 -6.97
C PRO A 83 7.66 5.07 -6.38
N LEU A 84 7.50 4.56 -5.16
CA LEU A 84 6.22 4.41 -4.48
C LEU A 84 5.94 5.64 -3.61
N TYR A 85 4.89 6.38 -3.93
CA TYR A 85 4.50 7.63 -3.27
C TYR A 85 3.43 7.44 -2.19
N GLY A 86 3.42 6.26 -1.55
CA GLY A 86 2.49 5.94 -0.48
C GLY A 86 1.04 5.90 -0.94
N VAL A 87 0.14 6.23 -0.01
CA VAL A 87 -1.29 6.31 -0.27
C VAL A 87 -1.63 7.66 -0.92
N GLN A 88 -2.39 7.65 -2.01
CA GLN A 88 -2.79 8.83 -2.77
C GLN A 88 -4.30 8.86 -3.01
N GLN A 89 -4.82 10.04 -3.29
CA GLN A 89 -6.22 10.26 -3.65
C GLN A 89 -6.39 10.39 -5.16
N ALA A 90 -7.47 9.83 -5.70
CA ALA A 90 -7.80 9.99 -7.12
C ALA A 90 -7.96 11.49 -7.48
N GLY A 91 -7.36 11.91 -8.59
CA GLY A 91 -7.34 13.31 -9.03
C GLY A 91 -6.24 14.18 -8.40
N ALA A 92 -5.55 13.71 -7.35
CA ALA A 92 -4.46 14.48 -6.76
C ALA A 92 -3.27 14.59 -7.73
N LYS A 93 -2.53 15.71 -7.65
CA LYS A 93 -1.37 15.94 -8.51
C LYS A 93 -0.31 14.86 -8.28
N CYS A 94 0.14 14.23 -9.37
CA CYS A 94 1.20 13.23 -9.34
C CYS A 94 2.52 13.79 -9.92
N PRO A 95 3.69 13.21 -9.57
CA PRO A 95 4.99 13.71 -10.01
C PRO A 95 5.25 13.55 -11.51
N GLY A 96 4.65 12.53 -12.13
CA GLY A 96 4.83 12.22 -13.55
C GLY A 96 4.61 10.74 -13.86
N PRO A 97 4.72 10.33 -15.13
CA PRO A 97 4.67 8.92 -15.51
C PRO A 97 5.78 8.12 -14.81
N GLN A 98 5.67 6.79 -14.80
CA GLN A 98 6.64 5.90 -14.13
C GLN A 98 6.78 6.15 -12.62
N THR A 99 5.66 6.46 -11.99
CA THR A 99 5.51 6.54 -10.54
C THR A 99 4.38 5.62 -10.10
N ALA A 100 4.45 5.14 -8.86
CA ALA A 100 3.45 4.24 -8.30
C ALA A 100 2.86 4.84 -7.01
N ALA A 101 1.60 4.51 -6.73
CA ALA A 101 0.94 4.80 -5.47
C ALA A 101 -0.16 3.76 -5.21
N GLN A 102 -0.74 3.81 -4.01
CA GLN A 102 -1.89 2.99 -3.63
C GLN A 102 -3.08 3.90 -3.27
N SER A 103 -4.30 3.53 -3.62
CA SER A 103 -5.47 4.22 -3.09
C SER A 103 -5.72 3.85 -1.62
N ASP A 104 -6.58 4.61 -0.93
CA ASP A 104 -7.06 4.26 0.41
C ASP A 104 -7.72 2.88 0.47
N ARG A 105 -8.29 2.42 -0.66
CA ARG A 105 -8.86 1.09 -0.80
C ARG A 105 -7.81 0.01 -1.06
N GLY A 106 -6.56 0.36 -1.34
CA GLY A 106 -5.53 -0.65 -1.61
C GLY A 106 -5.27 -0.90 -3.09
N LEU A 107 -5.84 -0.11 -3.98
CA LEU A 107 -5.69 -0.35 -5.40
C LEU A 107 -4.45 0.37 -5.95
N PRO A 108 -3.70 -0.23 -6.88
CA PRO A 108 -2.57 0.45 -7.48
C PRO A 108 -3.05 1.68 -8.26
N MET A 109 -2.24 2.73 -8.28
CA MET A 109 -2.57 3.98 -8.96
C MET A 109 -1.53 4.31 -10.04
N LEU A 110 -2.03 4.87 -11.12
CA LEU A 110 -1.27 5.37 -12.27
C LEU A 110 -1.32 6.89 -12.29
N CYS A 111 -0.22 7.53 -12.69
CA CYS A 111 -0.18 8.96 -12.91
C CYS A 111 -0.55 9.28 -14.37
N LEU A 112 -1.72 9.89 -14.58
CA LEU A 112 -2.27 10.20 -15.91
C LEU A 112 -2.20 11.70 -16.23
N GLY A 113 -1.02 12.28 -16.06
CA GLY A 113 -0.75 13.68 -16.40
C GLY A 113 -1.70 14.65 -15.69
N ALA A 114 -2.48 15.41 -16.47
CA ALA A 114 -3.42 16.40 -15.95
C ALA A 114 -4.56 15.79 -15.10
N GLN A 115 -4.89 14.51 -15.30
CA GLN A 115 -5.88 13.81 -14.47
C GLN A 115 -5.33 13.43 -13.10
N GLY A 116 -4.03 13.61 -12.84
CA GLY A 116 -3.41 13.23 -11.58
C GLY A 116 -3.36 11.72 -11.37
N TRP A 117 -3.35 11.31 -10.10
CA TRP A 117 -3.43 9.91 -9.71
C TRP A 117 -4.79 9.32 -10.07
N GLN A 118 -4.80 8.14 -10.69
CA GLN A 118 -6.02 7.40 -11.03
C GLN A 118 -5.85 5.95 -10.61
N GLU A 119 -6.89 5.34 -10.04
CA GLU A 119 -6.85 3.91 -9.71
C GLU A 119 -6.71 3.09 -11.01
N GLY A 120 -5.83 2.09 -11.00
CA GLY A 120 -5.59 1.18 -12.11
C GLY A 120 -6.26 -0.16 -11.88
N TRP A 121 -7.06 -0.61 -12.84
CA TRP A 121 -7.68 -1.93 -12.88
C TRP A 121 -6.85 -2.90 -13.71
N PHE A 122 -6.63 -4.08 -13.14
CA PHE A 122 -5.96 -5.15 -13.83
C PHE A 122 -6.88 -5.73 -14.91
N THR A 123 -6.42 -5.76 -16.16
CA THR A 123 -7.18 -6.29 -17.31
C THR A 123 -6.57 -7.56 -17.91
N GLY A 124 -5.62 -8.19 -17.23
CA GLY A 124 -4.83 -9.30 -17.80
C GLY A 124 -3.68 -8.86 -18.71
N ALA A 125 -3.72 -7.61 -19.22
CA ALA A 125 -2.65 -7.00 -20.00
C ALA A 125 -1.81 -5.98 -19.19
N GLY A 126 -2.17 -5.75 -17.93
CA GLY A 126 -1.59 -4.73 -17.05
C GLY A 126 -2.66 -3.93 -16.31
N PHE A 127 -2.25 -2.86 -15.64
CA PHE A 127 -3.18 -1.91 -15.00
C PHE A 127 -3.56 -0.80 -15.98
N PHE A 128 -4.86 -0.56 -16.11
CA PHE A 128 -5.41 0.50 -16.93
C PHE A 128 -6.40 1.32 -16.10
N PRO A 129 -6.55 2.63 -16.36
CA PRO A 129 -7.61 3.39 -15.72
C PRO A 129 -8.97 2.75 -16.02
N PRO A 130 -9.96 2.85 -15.11
CA PRO A 130 -11.33 2.48 -15.42
C PRO A 130 -11.77 3.16 -16.73
N SER A 131 -12.40 2.40 -17.62
CA SER A 131 -13.14 2.99 -18.72
C SER A 131 -14.20 3.90 -18.13
N GLY A 132 -14.11 5.20 -18.44
CA GLY A 132 -15.15 6.17 -18.10
C GLY A 132 -16.48 5.85 -18.75
#